data_AF-A0A960XBK6-F1
#
_entry.id   AF-A0A960XBK6-F1
#
_cell.length_a   1.000
_cell.length_b   1.000
_cell.length_c   1.000
_cell.angle_alpha   90.00
_cell.angle_beta   90.00
_cell.angle_gamma   90.00
#
_symmetry.space_group_name_H-M   'P 1'
#
loop_
_entity.id
_entity.type
_entity.pdbx_description
1 polymer ?
#
loop_
_entity_poly.entity_id
_entity_poly.type
_entity_poly.pdbx_seq_one_letter_code
_entity_poly.pdbx_strand_id
1 'polypeptide(L)'
;NLTDITMDPKYAGMMGYTEAEVRVTFQDYIKDIAKQRSKQKVLISEEELLNEIRNWYNGYRFSEGETCVYNPFSTLKFMQNKRPKTYWYSSGTPSFLIDELKKHPESMISLDGTTATEEELMDISRLDKIDLTALMYQTGYFTIKGYNPISKRYQLGLPNEEVRSAFINSLVQNFAPITNLRSSQETVK
;
A
#
# COMPACT_ATOMS: atom_id res chain seq x y z
N ASN A 1 32.88 -3.60 -4.62
CA ASN A 1 31.74 -4.53 -4.70
C ASN A 1 30.72 -4.15 -3.64
N LEU A 2 29.51 -3.76 -4.06
CA LEU A 2 28.37 -3.57 -3.18
C LEU A 2 27.58 -4.88 -3.13
N THR A 3 27.04 -5.24 -1.96
CA THR A 3 26.12 -6.37 -1.80
C THR A 3 24.69 -5.84 -1.86
N ASP A 4 23.89 -6.39 -2.77
CA ASP A 4 22.45 -6.11 -2.80
C ASP A 4 21.77 -6.88 -1.67
N ILE A 5 21.04 -6.17 -0.82
CA ILE A 5 20.30 -6.72 0.33
C ILE A 5 18.78 -6.50 0.19
N THR A 6 18.32 -6.00 -0.96
CA THR A 6 16.93 -5.56 -1.18
C THR A 6 15.91 -6.64 -0.82
N MET A 7 16.19 -7.88 -1.22
CA MET A 7 15.30 -9.03 -0.99
C MET A 7 15.86 -10.06 -0.01
N ASP A 8 16.91 -9.72 0.75
CA ASP A 8 17.49 -10.62 1.75
C ASP A 8 16.56 -10.70 2.99
N PRO A 9 16.05 -11.90 3.35
CA PRO A 9 15.15 -12.08 4.49
C PRO A 9 15.70 -11.55 5.83
N LYS A 10 17.02 -11.48 6.01
CA LYS A 10 17.65 -10.96 7.24
C LYS A 10 17.34 -9.49 7.47
N TYR A 11 17.06 -8.75 6.40
CA TYR A 11 16.81 -7.31 6.43
C TYR A 11 15.32 -6.97 6.19
N ALA A 12 14.44 -7.97 6.10
CA ALA A 12 13.02 -7.78 5.75
C ALA A 12 12.26 -6.85 6.71
N GLY A 13 12.71 -6.74 7.97
CA GLY A 13 12.13 -5.82 8.95
C GLY A 13 12.64 -4.38 8.88
N MET A 14 13.69 -4.09 8.11
CA MET A 14 14.45 -2.83 8.22
C MET A 14 13.71 -1.59 7.71
N MET A 15 12.83 -1.75 6.72
CA MET A 15 12.19 -0.63 6.01
C MET A 15 10.83 -0.23 6.59
N GLY A 16 10.45 -0.77 7.74
CA GLY A 16 9.18 -0.46 8.38
C GLY A 16 9.15 -0.85 9.85
N TYR A 17 7.98 -0.73 10.48
CA TYR A 17 7.78 -1.30 11.81
C TYR A 17 7.25 -2.72 11.69
N THR A 18 7.80 -3.66 12.43
CA THR A 18 7.20 -4.99 12.59
C THR A 18 5.96 -4.93 13.50
N GLU A 19 5.12 -5.95 13.45
CA GLU A 19 3.98 -6.10 14.36
C GLU A 19 4.38 -5.97 15.85
N ALA A 20 5.50 -6.59 16.23
CA ALA A 20 6.01 -6.55 17.58
C ALA A 20 6.42 -5.13 17.99
N GLU A 21 7.13 -4.42 17.11
CA GLU A 21 7.53 -3.03 17.35
C GLU A 21 6.32 -2.10 17.42
N VAL A 22 5.28 -2.31 16.60
CA VAL A 22 4.06 -1.50 16.68
C VAL A 22 3.37 -1.68 18.03
N ARG A 23 3.25 -2.93 18.49
CA ARG A 23 2.61 -3.27 19.77
C ARG A 23 3.35 -2.72 20.98
N VAL A 24 4.68 -2.72 20.95
CA VAL A 24 5.51 -2.26 22.07
C VAL A 24 5.71 -0.74 22.03
N THR A 25 6.16 -0.20 20.90
CA THR A 25 6.55 1.21 20.77
C THR A 25 5.36 2.16 20.84
N PHE A 26 4.19 1.75 20.31
CA PHE A 26 3.00 2.61 20.26
C PHE A 26 1.90 2.21 21.25
N GLN A 27 2.19 1.35 22.22
CA GLN A 27 1.19 0.82 23.14
C GLN A 27 0.37 1.92 23.84
N ASP A 28 1.04 2.94 24.36
CA ASP A 28 0.37 4.03 25.08
C ASP A 28 -0.51 4.87 24.16
N TYR A 29 -0.09 5.12 22.93
CA TYR A 29 -0.90 5.79 21.92
C TYR A 29 -2.15 4.97 21.58
N ILE A 30 -2.01 3.66 21.40
CA ILE A 30 -3.12 2.74 21.10
C ILE A 30 -4.13 2.74 22.25
N LYS A 31 -3.67 2.62 23.50
CA LYS A 31 -4.50 2.72 24.71
C LYS A 31 -5.28 4.03 24.76
N ASP A 32 -4.61 5.15 24.51
CA ASP A 32 -5.22 6.47 24.56
C ASP A 32 -6.25 6.68 23.45
N ILE A 33 -5.98 6.18 22.24
CA ILE A 33 -6.92 6.24 21.11
C ILE A 33 -8.15 5.36 21.41
N ALA A 34 -7.97 4.14 21.91
CA ALA A 34 -9.07 3.24 22.26
C ALA A 34 -10.00 3.85 23.33
N LYS A 35 -9.42 4.45 24.38
CA LYS A 35 -10.16 5.20 25.41
C LYS A 35 -10.93 6.39 24.82
N GLN A 36 -10.32 7.14 23.91
CA GLN A 36 -10.96 8.31 23.29
C GLN A 36 -12.13 7.91 22.39
N ARG A 37 -11.99 6.86 21.58
CA ARG A 37 -13.05 6.36 20.71
C ARG A 37 -14.21 5.75 21.51
N SER A 38 -13.91 5.06 22.61
CA SER A 38 -14.92 4.51 23.52
C SER A 38 -15.83 5.58 24.15
N LYS A 39 -15.32 6.81 24.36
CA LYS A 39 -16.13 7.96 24.81
C LYS A 39 -17.12 8.46 23.74
N GLN A 40 -16.90 8.14 22.47
CA GLN A 40 -17.74 8.55 21.33
C GLN A 40 -18.81 7.51 20.96
N LYS A 41 -19.21 6.66 21.92
CA LYS A 41 -20.20 5.56 21.79
C LYS A 41 -19.77 4.35 20.95
N VAL A 42 -18.51 4.28 20.52
CA VAL A 42 -17.95 3.09 19.84
C VAL A 42 -16.95 2.45 20.78
N LEU A 43 -17.37 1.39 21.50
CA LEU A 43 -16.43 0.57 22.26
C LEU A 43 -15.49 -0.09 21.27
N ILE A 44 -14.18 0.10 21.46
CA ILE A 44 -13.14 -0.56 20.66
C ILE A 44 -12.03 -1.00 21.60
N SER A 45 -11.69 -2.27 21.53
CA SER A 45 -10.56 -2.85 22.24
C SER A 45 -9.22 -2.45 21.60
N GLU A 46 -8.13 -2.56 22.36
CA GLU A 46 -6.79 -2.34 21.84
C GLU A 46 -6.47 -3.29 20.67
N GLU A 47 -6.94 -4.54 20.72
CA GLU A 47 -6.75 -5.52 19.63
C GLU A 47 -7.55 -5.15 18.37
N GLU A 48 -8.79 -4.68 18.50
CA GLU A 48 -9.55 -4.19 17.34
C GLU A 48 -8.90 -2.97 16.71
N LEU A 49 -8.33 -2.07 17.52
CA LEU A 49 -7.59 -0.92 17.02
C LEU A 49 -6.28 -1.35 16.33
N LEU A 50 -5.54 -2.30 16.91
CA LEU A 50 -4.37 -2.89 16.28
C LEU A 50 -4.71 -3.58 14.95
N ASN A 51 -5.83 -4.28 14.88
CA ASN A 51 -6.34 -4.87 13.64
C ASN A 51 -6.67 -3.80 12.58
N GLU A 52 -7.28 -2.67 12.97
CA GLU A 52 -7.50 -1.54 12.06
C GLU A 52 -6.18 -0.99 11.51
N ILE A 53 -5.21 -0.72 12.39
CA ILE A 53 -3.88 -0.22 11.99
C ILE A 53 -3.20 -1.24 11.06
N ARG A 54 -3.29 -2.54 11.37
CA ARG A 54 -2.72 -3.62 10.54
C ARG A 54 -3.31 -3.62 9.14
N ASN A 55 -4.64 -3.59 9.04
CA ASN A 55 -5.34 -3.63 7.76
C ASN A 55 -5.03 -2.40 6.90
N TRP A 56 -4.78 -1.25 7.54
CA TRP A 56 -4.51 -0.01 6.82
C TRP A 56 -3.07 0.19 6.43
N TYR A 57 -2.10 -0.25 7.25
CA TYR A 57 -0.72 0.20 7.08
C TYR A 57 0.34 -0.91 7.08
N ASN A 58 0.01 -2.14 7.48
CA ASN A 58 0.91 -3.30 7.38
C ASN A 58 0.87 -3.91 5.98
N GLY A 59 1.67 -4.95 5.73
CA GLY A 59 1.58 -5.79 4.54
C GLY A 59 2.72 -5.63 3.54
N TYR A 60 3.65 -4.69 3.76
CA TYR A 60 4.86 -4.59 2.93
C TYR A 60 5.82 -5.73 3.28
N ARG A 61 6.27 -6.47 2.27
CA ARG A 61 7.14 -7.64 2.36
C ARG A 61 8.13 -7.58 1.21
N PHE A 62 9.41 -7.73 1.55
CA PHE A 62 10.52 -7.49 0.62
C PHE A 62 11.28 -8.76 0.24
N SER A 63 11.00 -9.89 0.89
CA SER A 63 11.72 -11.15 0.66
C SER A 63 10.79 -12.37 0.58
N GLU A 64 11.35 -13.53 0.26
CA GLU A 64 10.67 -14.82 0.38
C GLU A 64 10.29 -15.19 1.82
N GLY A 65 10.82 -14.52 2.84
CA GLY A 65 10.42 -14.72 4.24
C GLY A 65 9.09 -14.04 4.59
N GLU A 66 8.40 -14.51 5.62
CA GLU A 66 7.04 -14.06 5.99
C GLU A 66 6.96 -12.70 6.72
N THR A 67 8.10 -12.04 6.95
CA THR A 67 8.13 -10.77 7.66
C THR A 67 7.48 -9.67 6.84
N CYS A 68 6.36 -9.15 7.35
CA CYS A 68 5.71 -7.95 6.86
C CYS A 68 5.96 -6.78 7.80
N VAL A 69 6.01 -5.58 7.23
CA VAL A 69 6.17 -4.33 7.98
C VAL A 69 5.09 -3.30 7.66
N TYR A 70 4.87 -2.44 8.64
CA TYR A 70 4.02 -1.28 8.55
C TYR A 70 4.77 -0.13 7.89
N ASN A 71 4.08 0.64 7.05
CA ASN A 71 4.60 1.91 6.53
C ASN A 71 4.87 2.87 7.72
N PRO A 72 6.12 3.32 7.94
CA PRO A 72 6.45 4.15 9.10
C PRO A 72 5.70 5.47 9.13
N PHE A 73 5.60 6.14 7.98
CA PHE A 73 4.98 7.45 7.88
C PHE A 73 3.47 7.36 8.18
N SER A 74 2.76 6.46 7.51
CA SER A 74 1.32 6.31 7.71
C SER A 74 0.96 5.87 9.12
N THR A 75 1.78 5.00 9.72
CA THR A 75 1.61 4.56 11.12
C THR A 75 1.77 5.74 12.08
N LEU A 76 2.82 6.56 11.93
CA LEU A 76 3.01 7.77 12.75
C LEU A 76 1.87 8.77 12.56
N LYS A 77 1.42 8.99 11.32
CA LYS A 77 0.30 9.87 11.02
C LYS A 77 -1.01 9.35 11.60
N PHE A 78 -1.22 8.04 11.66
CA PHE A 78 -2.37 7.46 12.36
C PHE A 78 -2.30 7.75 13.85
N MET A 79 -1.16 7.55 14.51
CA MET A 79 -1.02 7.85 15.96
C MET A 79 -1.31 9.32 16.26
N GLN A 80 -0.88 10.22 15.37
CA GLN A 80 -1.13 11.67 15.50
C GLN A 80 -2.62 12.02 15.32
N ASN A 81 -3.25 11.49 14.27
CA ASN A 81 -4.59 11.92 13.83
C ASN A 81 -5.73 11.02 14.33
N LYS A 82 -5.39 9.86 14.90
CA LYS A 82 -6.27 8.89 15.57
C LYS A 82 -7.34 8.27 14.68
N ARG A 83 -7.13 8.30 13.36
CA ARG A 83 -8.07 7.75 12.36
C ARG A 83 -7.34 7.25 11.12
N PRO A 84 -7.88 6.25 10.42
CA PRO A 84 -7.32 5.79 9.16
C PRO A 84 -7.45 6.85 8.06
N LYS A 85 -6.40 6.99 7.22
CA LYS A 85 -6.38 7.80 6.00
C LYS A 85 -5.29 7.31 5.04
N THR A 86 -5.34 7.80 3.81
CA THR A 86 -4.32 7.62 2.77
C THR A 86 -3.15 8.61 2.95
N TYR A 87 -2.45 8.52 4.08
CA TYR A 87 -1.32 9.39 4.45
C TYR A 87 -0.16 9.33 3.46
N TRP A 88 0.35 8.14 3.14
CA TRP A 88 1.45 7.94 2.19
C TRP A 88 1.09 8.54 0.83
N TYR A 89 -0.10 8.25 0.33
CA TYR A 89 -0.53 8.77 -0.97
C TYR A 89 -0.68 10.30 -0.98
N SER A 90 -1.24 10.87 0.10
CA SER A 90 -1.45 12.31 0.23
C SER A 90 -0.14 13.10 0.37
N SER A 91 0.99 12.44 0.62
CA SER A 91 2.30 13.08 0.78
C SER A 91 2.98 13.48 -0.55
N GLY A 92 2.33 13.21 -1.68
CA GLY A 92 2.81 13.62 -3.00
C GLY A 92 3.11 12.45 -3.92
N THR A 93 2.18 11.48 -4.00
CA THR A 93 2.27 10.36 -4.94
C THR A 93 2.81 10.84 -6.29
N PRO A 94 3.88 10.22 -6.82
CA PRO A 94 4.41 10.58 -8.12
C PRO A 94 3.31 10.35 -9.16
N SER A 95 2.89 11.42 -9.86
CA SER A 95 2.01 11.30 -11.03
C SER A 95 2.56 10.31 -12.05
N PHE A 96 3.88 10.07 -12.00
CA PHE A 96 4.63 9.11 -12.79
C PHE A 96 3.93 7.77 -13.04
N LEU A 97 3.45 7.06 -12.01
CA LEU A 97 2.81 5.75 -12.24
C LEU A 97 1.55 5.91 -13.08
N ILE A 98 0.70 6.89 -12.75
CA ILE A 98 -0.55 7.16 -13.48
C ILE A 98 -0.25 7.64 -14.90
N ASP A 99 0.74 8.50 -15.07
CA ASP A 99 1.18 9.01 -16.35
C ASP A 99 1.73 7.88 -17.24
N GLU A 100 2.43 6.92 -16.64
CA GLU A 100 2.91 5.73 -17.35
C GLU A 100 1.76 4.80 -17.73
N LEU A 101 0.82 4.55 -16.82
CA LEU A 101 -0.40 3.79 -17.12
C LEU A 101 -1.19 4.37 -18.30
N LYS A 102 -1.27 5.70 -18.40
CA LYS A 102 -1.95 6.38 -19.52
C LYS A 102 -1.27 6.15 -20.87
N LYS A 103 0.05 5.91 -20.91
CA LYS A 103 0.77 5.59 -22.15
C LYS A 103 0.49 4.18 -22.65
N HIS A 104 0.04 3.29 -21.76
CA HIS A 104 -0.23 1.88 -22.05
C HIS A 104 -1.70 1.51 -21.75
N PRO A 105 -2.70 2.17 -22.37
CA PRO A 105 -4.11 2.02 -22.01
C PRO A 105 -4.68 0.61 -22.25
N GLU A 106 -4.06 -0.18 -23.12
CA GLU A 106 -4.42 -1.57 -23.40
C GLU A 106 -3.84 -2.56 -22.36
N SER A 107 -2.93 -2.10 -21.50
CA SER A 107 -2.31 -2.95 -20.48
C SER A 107 -3.27 -3.17 -19.32
N MET A 108 -3.84 -4.38 -19.24
CA MET A 108 -4.58 -4.82 -18.06
C MET A 108 -3.61 -5.25 -16.97
N ILE A 109 -3.56 -4.49 -15.87
CA ILE A 109 -2.92 -4.97 -14.63
C ILE A 109 -3.96 -5.73 -13.83
N SER A 110 -3.66 -6.99 -13.51
CA SER A 110 -4.38 -7.69 -12.44
C SER A 110 -3.91 -7.17 -11.09
N LEU A 111 -4.83 -6.63 -10.27
CA LEU A 111 -4.52 -6.10 -8.93
C LEU A 111 -4.16 -7.20 -7.92
N ASP A 112 -4.46 -8.45 -8.27
CA ASP A 112 -4.19 -9.66 -7.52
C ASP A 112 -3.75 -10.81 -8.46
N GLY A 113 -3.08 -11.81 -7.89
CA GLY A 113 -2.72 -13.03 -8.62
C GLY A 113 -1.57 -12.89 -9.61
N THR A 114 -1.04 -11.69 -9.83
CA THR A 114 0.17 -11.45 -10.62
C THR A 114 1.36 -12.12 -9.96
N THR A 115 2.24 -12.71 -10.77
CA THR A 115 3.48 -13.32 -10.27
C THR A 115 4.69 -12.79 -11.04
N ALA A 116 5.85 -12.73 -10.40
CA ALA A 116 7.11 -12.36 -11.05
C ALA A 116 8.31 -13.11 -10.44
N THR A 117 9.39 -13.25 -11.19
CA THR A 117 10.71 -13.66 -10.66
C THR A 117 11.42 -12.46 -10.03
N GLU A 118 12.48 -12.71 -9.26
CA GLU A 118 13.33 -11.64 -8.71
C GLU A 118 13.94 -10.77 -9.82
N GLU A 119 14.44 -11.40 -10.88
CA GLU A 119 15.03 -10.69 -12.02
C GLU A 119 14.04 -9.76 -12.69
N GLU A 120 12.81 -10.22 -12.94
CA GLU A 120 11.73 -9.39 -13.51
C GLU A 120 11.39 -8.20 -12.61
N LEU A 121 11.40 -8.37 -11.28
CA LEU A 121 11.10 -7.28 -10.34
C LEU A 121 12.22 -6.25 -10.24
N MET A 122 13.47 -6.67 -10.42
CA MET A 122 14.66 -5.83 -10.26
C MET A 122 15.13 -5.21 -11.59
N ASP A 123 14.69 -5.74 -12.73
CA ASP A 123 15.01 -5.19 -14.05
C ASP A 123 14.17 -3.94 -14.37
N ILE A 124 14.69 -2.78 -13.96
CA ILE A 124 14.17 -1.47 -14.35
C ILE A 124 14.81 -0.92 -15.64
N SER A 125 15.68 -1.69 -16.30
CA SER A 125 16.52 -1.20 -17.40
C SER A 125 15.79 -1.16 -18.76
N ARG A 126 14.67 -1.87 -18.86
CA ARG A 126 13.86 -1.95 -20.08
C ARG A 126 12.83 -0.84 -20.19
N LEU A 127 13.31 0.38 -20.44
CA LEU A 127 12.47 1.56 -20.73
C LEU A 127 11.65 1.42 -22.02
N ASP A 128 11.99 0.47 -22.89
CA ASP A 128 11.32 0.19 -24.17
C ASP A 128 10.02 -0.62 -24.03
N LYS A 129 9.89 -1.39 -22.95
CA LYS A 129 8.67 -2.06 -22.50
C LYS A 129 8.68 -2.11 -20.97
N ILE A 130 8.14 -1.10 -20.33
CA ILE A 130 8.01 -1.08 -18.87
C ILE A 130 7.16 -2.28 -18.45
N ASP A 131 7.77 -3.23 -17.74
CA ASP A 131 7.00 -4.24 -17.01
C ASP A 131 6.26 -3.52 -15.90
N LEU A 132 4.98 -3.32 -16.15
CA LEU A 132 4.10 -2.60 -15.26
C LEU A 132 3.97 -3.30 -13.90
N THR A 133 4.18 -4.60 -13.84
CA THR A 133 4.27 -5.38 -12.58
C THR A 133 5.48 -4.94 -11.77
N ALA A 134 6.66 -4.89 -12.40
CA ALA A 134 7.88 -4.44 -11.77
C ALA A 134 7.75 -2.98 -11.31
N LEU A 135 7.19 -2.11 -12.16
CA LEU A 135 6.95 -0.72 -11.81
C LEU A 135 6.03 -0.57 -10.59
N MET A 136 4.91 -1.31 -10.56
CA MET A 136 3.98 -1.32 -9.42
C MET A 136 4.67 -1.78 -8.13
N TYR A 137 5.55 -2.79 -8.20
CA TYR A 137 6.33 -3.26 -7.06
C TYR A 137 7.36 -2.23 -6.58
N GLN A 138 8.18 -1.71 -7.49
CA GLN A 138 9.24 -0.73 -7.21
C GLN A 138 8.69 0.59 -6.67
N THR A 139 7.47 0.96 -7.05
CA THR A 139 6.78 2.16 -6.55
C THR A 139 5.95 1.93 -5.28
N GLY A 140 5.94 0.70 -4.75
CA GLY A 140 5.28 0.34 -3.49
C GLY A 140 3.75 0.17 -3.59
N TYR A 141 3.21 0.08 -4.81
CA TYR A 141 1.81 -0.28 -5.03
C TYR A 141 1.58 -1.79 -4.91
N PHE A 142 2.54 -2.58 -5.37
CA PHE A 142 2.60 -4.01 -5.10
C PHE A 142 3.63 -4.34 -4.03
N THR A 143 3.37 -5.45 -3.36
CA THR A 143 4.24 -6.11 -2.39
C THR A 143 4.18 -7.61 -2.63
N ILE A 144 5.09 -8.36 -2.01
CA ILE A 144 5.05 -9.81 -2.00
C ILE A 144 3.89 -10.28 -1.11
N LYS A 145 3.05 -11.16 -1.65
CA LYS A 145 1.97 -11.86 -0.94
C LYS A 145 2.30 -13.32 -0.64
N GLY A 146 3.24 -13.90 -1.38
CA GLY A 146 3.74 -15.25 -1.18
C GLY A 146 4.91 -15.57 -2.11
N TYR A 147 5.56 -16.70 -1.88
CA TYR A 147 6.66 -17.17 -2.71
C TYR A 147 6.51 -18.67 -3.00
N ASN A 148 6.70 -19.06 -4.25
CA ASN A 148 6.72 -20.46 -4.67
C ASN A 148 8.17 -20.88 -4.95
N PRO A 149 8.78 -21.75 -4.13
CA PRO A 149 10.17 -22.16 -4.29
C PRO A 149 10.42 -23.08 -5.49
N ILE A 150 9.38 -23.76 -6.01
CA ILE A 150 9.51 -24.66 -7.16
C ILE A 150 9.64 -23.83 -8.44
N SER A 151 8.76 -22.84 -8.63
CA SER A 151 8.81 -21.95 -9.80
C SER A 151 9.73 -20.74 -9.61
N LYS A 152 10.23 -20.51 -8.38
CA LYS A 152 11.01 -19.33 -7.98
C LYS A 152 10.30 -18.02 -8.29
N ARG A 153 8.98 -18.00 -8.08
CA ARG A 153 8.13 -16.84 -8.38
C ARG A 153 7.48 -16.30 -7.13
N TYR A 154 7.49 -14.98 -7.02
CA TYR A 154 6.73 -14.22 -6.04
C TYR A 154 5.31 -14.03 -6.54
N GLN A 155 4.35 -14.19 -5.64
CA GLN A 155 2.99 -13.71 -5.82
C GLN A 155 2.92 -12.26 -5.34
N LEU A 156 2.29 -11.40 -6.12
CA LEU A 156 2.22 -9.96 -5.88
C LEU A 156 0.78 -9.49 -5.69
N GLY A 157 0.64 -8.35 -5.03
CA GLY A 157 -0.64 -7.67 -4.90
C GLY A 157 -0.52 -6.43 -4.02
N LEU A 158 -1.64 -5.75 -3.80
CA LEU A 158 -1.69 -4.55 -2.97
C LEU A 158 -1.34 -4.89 -1.49
N PRO A 159 -0.58 -4.03 -0.79
CA PRO A 159 -0.16 -4.29 0.58
C PRO A 159 -1.30 -4.18 1.58
N ASN A 160 -2.13 -3.14 1.45
CA ASN A 160 -3.13 -2.75 2.45
C ASN A 160 -4.23 -1.85 1.88
N GLU A 161 -5.17 -1.49 2.75
CA GLU A 161 -6.32 -0.64 2.42
C GLU A 161 -5.96 0.81 2.10
N GLU A 162 -4.86 1.35 2.65
CA GLU A 162 -4.37 2.67 2.27
C GLU A 162 -4.01 2.71 0.78
N VAL A 163 -3.15 1.80 0.34
CA VAL A 163 -2.68 1.75 -1.05
C VAL A 163 -3.84 1.40 -1.99
N ARG A 164 -4.69 0.43 -1.61
CA ARG A 164 -5.88 0.06 -2.39
C ARG A 164 -6.78 1.26 -2.62
N SER A 165 -7.20 1.92 -1.55
CA SER A 165 -8.14 3.04 -1.63
C SER A 165 -7.55 4.18 -2.46
N ALA A 166 -6.28 4.49 -2.25
CA ALA A 166 -5.64 5.59 -2.94
C ALA A 166 -5.43 5.31 -4.43
N PHE A 167 -4.98 4.10 -4.77
CA PHE A 167 -4.79 3.69 -6.16
C PHE A 167 -6.10 3.64 -6.94
N ILE A 168 -7.14 2.99 -6.40
CA ILE A 168 -8.45 2.93 -7.05
C ILE A 168 -9.03 4.33 -7.26
N ASN A 169 -8.97 5.20 -6.25
CA ASN A 169 -9.43 6.58 -6.40
C ASN A 169 -8.66 7.32 -7.49
N SER A 170 -7.35 7.10 -7.59
CA SER A 170 -6.52 7.68 -8.65
C SER A 170 -6.90 7.18 -10.04
N LEU A 171 -7.13 5.88 -10.19
CA LEU A 171 -7.58 5.28 -11.44
C LEU A 171 -8.94 5.87 -11.86
N VAL A 172 -9.90 5.96 -10.94
CA VAL A 172 -11.21 6.55 -11.23
C VAL A 172 -11.06 8.00 -11.69
N GLN A 173 -10.28 8.82 -10.99
CA GLN A 173 -10.11 10.23 -11.35
C GLN A 173 -9.43 10.44 -12.72
N ASN A 174 -8.58 9.50 -13.13
CA ASN A 174 -7.74 9.66 -14.33
C ASN A 174 -8.24 8.90 -15.56
N PHE A 175 -9.05 7.86 -15.38
CA PHE A 175 -9.49 6.96 -16.46
C PHE A 175 -11.02 6.84 -16.56
N ALA A 176 -11.79 7.25 -15.54
CA ALA A 176 -13.24 7.28 -15.70
C ALA A 176 -13.63 8.42 -16.66
N PRO A 177 -14.57 8.18 -17.61
CA PRO A 177 -15.07 9.24 -18.46
C PRO A 177 -15.72 10.33 -17.59
N ILE A 178 -15.32 11.59 -17.80
CA ILE A 178 -15.96 12.74 -17.14
C ILE A 178 -17.41 12.77 -17.60
N THR A 179 -18.30 12.19 -16.81
CA THR A 179 -19.73 12.36 -17.01
C THR A 179 -20.07 13.69 -16.38
N ASN A 180 -20.20 14.75 -17.20
CA ASN A 180 -20.76 16.02 -16.78
C ASN A 180 -22.23 15.80 -16.39
N LEU A 181 -22.48 15.40 -15.15
CA LEU A 181 -23.81 15.46 -14.56
C LEU A 181 -24.15 16.94 -14.42
N ARG A 182 -24.83 17.49 -15.43
CA ARG A 182 -25.51 18.77 -15.29
C ARG A 182 -26.50 18.61 -14.15
N SER A 183 -26.23 19.24 -13.00
CA SER A 183 -27.24 19.40 -11.96
C SER A 183 -28.37 20.21 -12.58
N SER A 184 -29.53 19.59 -12.80
CA SER A 184 -30.76 20.27 -13.13
C SER A 184 -31.20 21.10 -11.92
N GLN A 185 -30.58 22.26 -11.72
CA GLN A 185 -31.25 23.38 -11.07
C GLN A 185 -32.02 24.12 -12.16
N GLU A 186 -33.14 23.55 -12.59
CA GLU A 186 -34.18 24.34 -13.23
C GLU A 186 -35.03 24.97 -12.13
N THR A 187 -34.73 26.25 -11.92
CA THR A 187 -35.59 27.34 -11.46
C THR A 187 -37.07 26.98 -11.30
N VAL A 188 -37.55 26.88 -10.07
CA VAL A 188 -38.97 27.16 -9.78
C VAL A 188 -39.05 28.66 -9.54
N LYS A 189 -39.64 29.38 -10.49
CA LYS A 189 -40.15 30.74 -10.30
C LYS A 189 -41.47 30.69 -9.55
#